data_AF-A0A914C6Z4-F1
#
_entry.id   AF-A0A914C6Z4-F1
#
_cell.length_a   1.000
_cell.length_b   1.000
_cell.length_c   1.000
_cell.angle_alpha   90.00
_cell.angle_beta   90.00
_cell.angle_gamma   90.00
#
_symmetry.space_group_name_H-M   'P 1'
#
loop_
_entity.id
_entity.type
_entity.pdbx_description
1 polymer ?
#
loop_
_entity_poly.entity_id
_entity_poly.type
_entity_poly.pdbx_seq_one_letter_code
_entity_poly.pdbx_strand_id
1 'polypeptide(L)'
;MNLSTIKLLYGIFTGVAAIASVIFLLLPTTKNDLKQKEASEPSNLDIMKLTTKLFFTKKSILISIGSAHSGILLCFWSGIFPTAVAFTQKLGDGFEKSTIIALTVLFTGLGQLSGGIILTILNLKFQSCKREIIVTTSTICQLIAYSIVFFTFPAIASLDKTDEIGFISPR
;
A
#
# COMPACT_ATOMS: atom_id res chain seq x y z
N MET A 1 23.42 -8.53 -16.48
CA MET A 1 23.69 -7.48 -15.48
C MET A 1 25.11 -7.66 -14.97
N ASN A 2 25.96 -6.63 -15.04
CA ASN A 2 27.37 -6.75 -14.65
C ASN A 2 27.51 -6.72 -13.11
N LEU A 3 28.49 -7.45 -12.57
CA LEU A 3 28.76 -7.51 -11.13
C LEU A 3 29.02 -6.11 -10.53
N SER A 4 29.62 -5.21 -11.30
CA SER A 4 29.85 -3.81 -10.92
C SER A 4 28.54 -3.02 -10.75
N THR A 5 27.54 -3.25 -11.62
CA THR A 5 26.21 -2.61 -11.51
C THR A 5 25.48 -3.09 -10.26
N ILE A 6 25.59 -4.39 -9.95
CA ILE A 6 24.98 -4.97 -8.74
C ILE A 6 25.60 -4.35 -7.48
N LYS A 7 26.94 -4.28 -7.40
CA LYS A 7 27.65 -3.67 -6.27
C LYS A 7 27.31 -2.19 -6.08
N LEU A 8 27.22 -1.44 -7.18
CA LEU A 8 26.83 -0.03 -7.16
C LEU A 8 25.40 0.15 -6.65
N LEU A 9 24.46 -0.69 -7.10
CA LEU A 9 23.07 -0.67 -6.64
C LEU A 9 22.97 -0.92 -5.13
N TYR A 10 23.61 -1.99 -4.64
CA TYR A 10 23.63 -2.31 -3.20
C TYR A 10 24.27 -1.18 -2.38
N GLY A 11 25.37 -0.59 -2.86
CA GLY A 11 26.02 0.54 -2.19
C GLY A 11 25.09 1.74 -2.01
N ILE A 12 24.35 2.11 -3.06
CA ILE A 12 23.37 3.22 -2.99
C ILE A 12 22.25 2.89 -2.00
N PHE A 13 21.67 1.68 -2.06
CA PHE A 13 20.61 1.29 -1.14
C PHE A 13 21.06 1.28 0.33
N THR A 14 22.25 0.77 0.62
CA THR A 14 22.81 0.80 1.98
C THR A 14 23.09 2.23 2.45
N GLY A 15 23.60 3.10 1.57
CA GLY A 15 23.82 4.51 1.89
C GLY A 15 22.52 5.24 2.26
N VAL A 16 21.47 5.06 1.45
CA VAL A 16 20.15 5.65 1.73
C VAL A 16 19.56 5.10 3.03
N ALA A 17 19.70 3.80 3.30
CA ALA A 17 19.24 3.18 4.54
C ALA A 17 19.97 3.74 5.77
N ALA A 18 21.29 3.91 5.69
CA ALA A 18 22.09 4.51 6.77
C ALA A 18 21.66 5.95 7.06
N ILE A 19 21.44 6.75 6.02
CA ILE A 19 20.93 8.13 6.16
C ILE A 19 19.55 8.12 6.84
N ALA A 20 18.64 7.24 6.42
CA ALA A 20 17.31 7.11 7.02
C ALA A 20 17.39 6.75 8.52
N SER A 21 18.28 5.82 8.90
CA SER A 21 18.50 5.45 10.30
C SER A 21 19.05 6.62 11.12
N VAL A 22 19.97 7.42 10.56
CA VAL A 22 20.50 8.62 11.22
C VAL A 22 19.40 9.68 11.41
N ILE A 23 18.58 9.93 10.39
CA ILE A 23 17.43 10.85 10.50
C ILE A 23 16.46 10.38 11.59
N PHE A 24 16.17 9.08 11.64
CA PHE A 24 15.30 8.51 12.66
C PHE A 24 15.89 8.64 14.07
N LEU A 25 17.21 8.51 14.23
CA LEU A 25 17.92 8.72 15.49
C LEU A 25 17.88 10.19 15.94
N LEU A 26 17.96 11.15 15.01
CA LEU A 26 17.87 12.58 15.30
C LEU A 26 16.45 13.08 15.52
N LEU A 27 15.42 12.25 15.26
CA LEU A 27 14.04 12.65 15.44
C LEU A 27 13.74 12.80 16.94
N PRO A 28 13.36 14.01 17.42
CA PRO A 28 13.07 14.21 18.83
C PRO A 28 11.84 13.41 19.23
N THR A 29 11.96 12.61 20.28
CA THR A 29 10.82 11.90 20.86
C THR A 29 9.88 12.91 21.53
N THR A 30 8.66 13.04 20.99
CA THR A 30 7.60 13.88 21.57
C THR A 30 7.29 13.42 22.99
N LYS A 31 7.57 14.27 23.98
CA LYS A 31 7.42 13.97 25.41
C LYS A 31 5.97 13.97 25.92
N ASN A 32 4.99 14.31 25.06
CA ASN A 32 3.58 14.40 25.47
C ASN A 32 2.95 13.03 25.79
N ASP A 33 3.47 11.94 25.23
CA ASP A 33 3.05 10.57 25.56
C ASP A 33 3.56 10.07 26.92
N LEU A 34 4.50 10.79 27.55
CA LEU A 34 5.06 10.41 28.86
C LEU A 34 4.18 10.85 30.03
N LYS A 35 3.38 11.91 29.89
CA LYS A 35 2.43 12.33 30.94
C LYS A 35 1.29 11.35 31.16
N GLN A 36 0.95 10.53 30.16
CA GLN A 36 -0.05 9.47 30.31
C GLN A 36 0.53 8.24 31.04
N LYS A 37 1.86 8.13 31.14
CA LYS A 37 2.58 7.00 31.74
C LYS A 37 2.82 7.14 33.26
N GLU A 38 2.62 8.31 33.85
CA GLU A 38 2.75 8.52 35.30
C GLU A 38 1.51 8.09 36.11
N ALA A 39 0.39 7.79 35.44
CA ALA A 39 -0.75 7.15 36.09
C ALA A 39 -0.53 5.63 36.15
N SER A 40 0.14 5.19 37.22
CA SER A 40 0.32 3.79 37.66
C SER A 40 1.04 2.87 36.67
N GLU A 41 2.28 2.45 36.96
CA GLU A 41 2.89 1.26 36.36
C GLU A 41 2.00 0.05 36.70
N PRO A 42 1.17 -0.45 35.76
CA PRO A 42 0.43 -1.67 36.01
C PRO A 42 1.43 -2.82 35.96
N SER A 43 1.23 -3.86 36.77
CA SER A 43 2.00 -5.10 36.62
C SER A 43 1.97 -5.55 35.16
N ASN A 44 3.09 -6.07 34.63
CA ASN A 44 3.18 -6.51 33.22
C ASN A 44 2.03 -7.46 32.84
N LEU A 45 1.55 -8.26 33.79
CA LEU A 45 0.40 -9.15 33.62
C LEU A 45 -0.93 -8.41 33.48
N ASP A 46 -1.09 -7.28 34.15
CA ASP A 46 -2.30 -6.45 34.06
C ASP A 46 -2.34 -5.72 32.72
N ILE A 47 -1.20 -5.27 32.20
CA ILE A 47 -1.08 -4.72 30.83
C ILE A 47 -1.43 -5.81 29.80
N MET A 48 -0.88 -7.02 29.94
CA MET A 48 -1.21 -8.13 29.03
C MET A 48 -2.69 -8.48 29.06
N LYS A 49 -3.30 -8.54 30.24
CA LYS A 49 -4.75 -8.79 30.39
C LYS A 49 -5.59 -7.66 29.81
N LEU A 50 -5.20 -6.40 30.04
CA LEU A 50 -5.86 -5.22 29.46
C LEU A 50 -5.76 -5.24 27.94
N THR A 51 -4.58 -5.42 27.36
CA THR A 51 -4.37 -5.49 25.91
C THR A 51 -5.17 -6.61 25.28
N THR A 52 -5.22 -7.79 25.92
CA THR A 52 -6.04 -8.92 25.45
C THR A 52 -7.54 -8.57 25.51
N LYS A 53 -8.01 -7.94 26.58
CA LYS A 53 -9.41 -7.51 26.71
C LYS A 53 -9.78 -6.41 25.70
N LEU A 54 -8.86 -5.48 25.42
CA LEU A 54 -8.98 -4.45 24.39
C LEU A 54 -9.04 -5.08 23.00
N PHE A 55 -8.22 -6.09 22.73
CA PHE A 55 -8.22 -6.82 21.47
C PHE A 55 -9.58 -7.47 21.17
N PHE A 56 -10.22 -8.09 22.17
CA PHE A 56 -11.54 -8.73 22.04
C PHE A 56 -12.73 -7.78 22.17
N THR A 57 -12.51 -6.46 22.24
CA THR A 57 -13.61 -5.49 22.27
C THR A 57 -14.29 -5.41 20.89
N LYS A 58 -15.64 -5.36 20.86
CA LYS A 58 -16.44 -5.32 19.61
C LYS A 58 -15.96 -4.26 18.61
N LYS A 59 -15.58 -3.08 19.11
CA LYS A 59 -15.04 -1.98 18.29
C LYS A 59 -13.69 -2.32 17.64
N SER A 60 -12.81 -3.02 18.35
CA SER A 60 -11.49 -3.44 17.85
C SER A 60 -11.64 -4.46 16.72
N ILE A 61 -12.52 -5.45 16.90
CA ILE A 61 -12.82 -6.47 15.89
C ILE A 61 -13.42 -5.83 14.63
N LEU A 62 -14.34 -4.85 14.78
CA LEU A 62 -14.97 -4.18 13.65
C LEU A 62 -13.95 -3.41 12.80
N ILE A 63 -12.97 -2.76 13.45
CA ILE A 63 -11.85 -2.08 12.76
C ILE A 63 -10.93 -3.11 12.11
N SER A 64 -10.64 -4.22 12.79
CA SER A 64 -9.79 -5.30 12.27
C SER A 64 -10.32 -5.90 10.96
N ILE A 65 -11.64 -6.06 10.81
CA ILE A 65 -12.25 -6.53 9.56
C ILE A 65 -11.97 -5.54 8.43
N GLY A 66 -12.12 -4.24 8.70
CA GLY A 66 -11.78 -3.19 7.74
C GLY A 66 -10.29 -3.21 7.35
N SER A 67 -9.40 -3.35 8.33
CA SER A 67 -7.95 -3.46 8.09
C SER A 67 -7.58 -4.73 7.31
N ALA A 68 -8.25 -5.86 7.57
CA ALA A 68 -8.06 -7.10 6.82
C ALA A 68 -8.46 -6.93 5.36
N HIS A 69 -9.61 -6.30 5.09
CA HIS A 69 -10.05 -5.99 3.72
C HIS A 69 -9.04 -5.09 2.98
N SER A 70 -8.56 -4.02 3.63
CA SER A 70 -7.51 -3.17 3.06
C SER A 70 -6.19 -3.92 2.80
N GLY A 71 -5.84 -4.87 3.67
CA GLY A 71 -4.68 -5.76 3.48
C GLY A 71 -4.82 -6.64 2.24
N ILE A 72 -5.98 -7.26 2.04
CA ILE A 72 -6.27 -8.09 0.85
C ILE A 72 -6.16 -7.26 -0.43
N LEU A 73 -6.72 -6.05 -0.43
CA LEU A 73 -6.60 -5.11 -1.54
C LEU A 73 -5.14 -4.73 -1.84
N LEU A 74 -4.32 -4.50 -0.81
CA LEU A 74 -2.91 -4.18 -0.99
C LEU A 74 -2.13 -5.37 -1.59
N CYS A 75 -2.44 -6.59 -1.17
CA CYS A 75 -1.86 -7.80 -1.76
C CYS A 75 -2.25 -7.95 -3.24
N PHE A 76 -3.50 -7.65 -3.59
CA PHE A 76 -3.92 -7.65 -4.99
C PHE A 76 -3.14 -6.63 -5.83
N TRP A 77 -3.01 -5.40 -5.32
CA TRP A 77 -2.35 -4.33 -6.05
C TRP A 77 -0.82 -4.48 -6.16
N SER A 78 -0.17 -5.01 -5.13
CA SER A 78 1.29 -5.20 -5.10
C SER A 78 1.75 -6.50 -5.77
N GLY A 79 0.94 -7.56 -5.72
CA GLY A 79 1.32 -8.88 -6.21
C GLY A 79 0.60 -9.28 -7.50
N ILE A 80 -0.73 -9.28 -7.48
CA ILE A 80 -1.54 -9.85 -8.56
C ILE A 80 -1.52 -8.95 -9.80
N PHE A 81 -1.71 -7.64 -9.61
CA PHE A 81 -1.78 -6.68 -10.71
C PHE A 81 -0.46 -6.54 -11.50
N PRO A 82 0.71 -6.35 -10.88
CA PRO A 82 1.97 -6.26 -11.62
C PRO A 82 2.33 -7.57 -12.33
N THR A 83 1.97 -8.72 -11.74
CA THR A 83 2.18 -10.04 -12.36
C THR A 83 1.28 -10.24 -13.59
N ALA A 84 0.01 -9.83 -13.51
CA ALA A 84 -0.90 -9.86 -14.65
C ALA A 84 -0.43 -8.97 -15.82
N VAL A 85 0.10 -7.78 -15.49
CA VAL A 85 0.72 -6.88 -16.47
C VAL A 85 1.99 -7.49 -17.07
N ALA A 86 2.82 -8.15 -16.25
CA ALA A 86 4.08 -8.77 -16.69
C ALA A 86 3.87 -9.98 -17.62
N PHE A 87 2.78 -10.72 -17.45
CA PHE A 87 2.49 -11.94 -18.22
C PHE A 87 1.62 -11.72 -19.46
N THR A 88 1.00 -10.53 -19.61
CA THR A 88 0.25 -10.17 -20.81
C THR A 88 1.20 -9.94 -21.99
N GLN A 89 1.26 -10.89 -22.93
CA GLN A 89 2.27 -10.90 -24.00
C GLN A 89 2.11 -9.76 -25.03
N LYS A 90 0.87 -9.30 -25.24
CA LYS A 90 0.47 -8.25 -26.20
C LYS A 90 0.93 -6.83 -25.84
N LEU A 91 1.42 -6.60 -24.62
CA LEU A 91 1.88 -5.27 -24.20
C LEU A 91 3.30 -4.93 -24.72
N GLY A 92 4.02 -5.90 -25.27
CA GLY A 92 5.48 -5.82 -25.52
C GLY A 92 5.93 -5.63 -26.97
N ASP A 93 5.04 -5.35 -27.92
CA ASP A 93 5.42 -5.32 -29.35
C ASP A 93 6.27 -4.09 -29.75
N GLY A 94 6.49 -3.12 -28.85
CA GLY A 94 7.31 -1.92 -29.11
C GLY A 94 8.26 -1.46 -28.00
N PHE A 95 8.14 -1.97 -26.77
CA PHE A 95 8.98 -1.60 -25.61
C PHE A 95 9.46 -2.84 -24.86
N GLU A 96 10.68 -2.77 -24.29
CA GLU A 96 11.21 -3.82 -23.42
C GLU A 96 10.25 -4.05 -22.24
N LYS A 97 9.73 -5.28 -22.09
CA LYS A 97 8.68 -5.64 -21.11
C LYS A 97 8.97 -5.16 -19.69
N SER A 98 10.24 -5.19 -19.30
CA SER A 98 10.74 -4.73 -18.01
C SER A 98 10.48 -3.23 -17.75
N THR A 99 10.48 -2.41 -18.80
CA THR A 99 10.21 -0.96 -18.71
C THR A 99 8.74 -0.69 -18.42
N ILE A 100 7.82 -1.47 -19.03
CA ILE A 100 6.37 -1.29 -18.82
C ILE A 100 6.00 -1.64 -17.37
N ILE A 101 6.53 -2.75 -16.86
CA ILE A 101 6.31 -3.17 -15.47
C ILE A 101 6.88 -2.13 -14.49
N ALA A 102 8.10 -1.65 -14.74
CA ALA A 102 8.73 -0.60 -13.94
C ALA A 102 7.89 0.68 -13.93
N LEU A 103 7.34 1.07 -15.09
CA LEU A 103 6.51 2.25 -15.23
C LEU A 103 5.16 2.10 -14.48
N THR A 104 4.51 0.94 -14.54
CA THR A 104 3.29 0.64 -13.78
C THR A 104 3.50 0.77 -12.26
N VAL A 105 4.62 0.25 -11.74
CA VAL A 105 4.96 0.36 -10.31
C VAL A 105 5.30 1.80 -9.93
N LEU A 106 5.94 2.56 -10.82
CA LEU A 106 6.22 3.98 -10.60
C LEU A 106 4.93 4.81 -10.53
N PHE A 107 4.02 4.66 -11.49
CA PHE A 107 2.73 5.35 -11.50
C PHE A 107 1.86 4.96 -10.30
N THR A 108 1.92 3.70 -9.89
CA THR A 108 1.31 3.22 -8.65
C THR A 108 1.80 4.00 -7.43
N GLY A 109 3.12 4.14 -7.27
CA GLY A 109 3.70 4.88 -6.15
C GLY A 109 3.33 6.36 -6.16
N LEU A 110 3.35 6.99 -7.34
CA LEU A 110 2.91 8.38 -7.52
C LEU A 110 1.42 8.57 -7.19
N GLY A 111 0.57 7.61 -7.57
CA GLY A 111 -0.85 7.59 -7.22
C GLY A 111 -1.08 7.53 -5.70
N GLN A 112 -0.31 6.71 -4.99
CA GLN A 112 -0.41 6.61 -3.53
C GLN A 112 0.03 7.90 -2.83
N LEU A 113 1.15 8.49 -3.25
CA LEU A 113 1.64 9.76 -2.72
C LEU A 113 0.66 10.90 -2.96
N SER A 114 0.19 11.04 -4.20
CA SER A 114 -0.81 12.06 -4.55
C SER A 114 -2.11 11.87 -3.79
N GLY A 115 -2.64 10.64 -3.68
CA GLY A 115 -3.83 10.34 -2.89
C GLY A 115 -3.70 10.74 -1.42
N GLY A 116 -2.54 10.45 -0.79
CA GLY A 116 -2.25 10.87 0.58
C GLY A 116 -2.26 12.39 0.75
N ILE A 117 -1.64 13.12 -0.18
CA ILE A 117 -1.60 14.59 -0.18
C ILE A 117 -3.00 15.17 -0.37
N ILE A 118 -3.77 14.67 -1.35
CA ILE A 118 -5.16 15.11 -1.60
C ILE A 118 -6.01 14.91 -0.35
N LEU A 119 -5.95 13.73 0.28
CA LEU A 119 -6.76 13.43 1.46
C LEU A 119 -6.35 14.27 2.67
N THR A 120 -5.06 14.57 2.82
CA THR A 120 -4.55 15.46 3.87
C THR A 120 -5.07 16.88 3.67
N ILE A 121 -4.98 17.43 2.46
CA ILE A 121 -5.50 18.77 2.14
C ILE A 121 -7.03 18.82 2.30
N LEU A 122 -7.74 17.78 1.86
CA LEU A 122 -9.19 17.69 1.98
C LEU A 122 -9.62 17.66 3.46
N ASN A 123 -8.89 16.94 4.30
CA ASN A 123 -9.14 16.90 5.74
C ASN A 123 -8.93 18.27 6.40
N LEU A 124 -7.90 19.01 6.00
CA LEU A 124 -7.64 20.37 6.50
C LEU A 124 -8.71 21.38 6.05
N LYS A 125 -9.16 21.27 4.80
CA LYS A 125 -10.09 22.23 4.18
C LYS A 125 -11.56 21.97 4.53
N PHE A 126 -11.95 20.72 4.70
CA PHE A 126 -13.30 20.31 5.04
C PHE A 126 -13.31 19.60 6.40
N GLN A 127 -13.14 20.36 7.48
CA GLN A 127 -13.20 19.82 8.85
C GLN A 127 -14.55 19.15 9.18
N SER A 128 -15.61 19.50 8.45
CA SER A 128 -16.95 18.91 8.60
C SER A 128 -17.16 17.62 7.81
N CYS A 129 -16.20 17.17 6.99
CA CYS A 129 -16.31 15.89 6.31
C CYS A 129 -16.25 14.75 7.33
N LYS A 130 -17.40 14.14 7.57
CA LYS A 130 -17.50 12.95 8.42
C LYS A 130 -16.56 11.88 7.87
N ARG A 131 -15.76 11.29 8.75
CA ARG A 131 -14.81 10.19 8.43
C ARG A 131 -15.45 9.06 7.60
N GLU A 132 -16.74 8.80 7.80
CA GLU A 132 -17.50 7.81 7.05
C GLU A 132 -17.62 8.10 5.55
N ILE A 133 -17.69 9.39 5.15
CA ILE A 133 -17.77 9.80 3.74
C ILE A 133 -16.45 9.44 3.04
N ILE A 134 -15.32 9.75 3.67
CA ILE A 134 -13.99 9.46 3.12
C ILE A 134 -13.80 7.95 2.92
N VAL A 135 -14.22 7.15 3.89
CA VAL A 135 -14.15 5.68 3.81
C VAL A 135 -15.05 5.16 2.69
N THR A 136 -16.29 5.65 2.60
CA THR A 136 -17.25 5.21 1.58
C THR A 136 -16.79 5.57 0.16
N THR A 137 -16.28 6.78 -0.06
CA THR A 137 -15.75 7.21 -1.36
C THR A 137 -14.56 6.36 -1.80
N SER A 138 -13.66 6.01 -0.87
CA SER A 138 -12.54 5.11 -1.15
C SER A 138 -13.03 3.73 -1.58
N THR A 139 -14.02 3.16 -0.89
CA THR A 139 -14.61 1.87 -1.25
C THR A 139 -15.26 1.88 -2.63
N ILE A 140 -15.97 2.95 -3.00
CA ILE A 140 -16.57 3.10 -4.33
C ILE A 140 -15.48 3.18 -5.41
N CYS A 141 -14.43 3.97 -5.16
CA CYS A 141 -13.30 4.10 -6.08
C CYS A 141 -12.60 2.74 -6.28
N GLN A 142 -12.40 1.96 -5.20
CA GLN A 142 -11.83 0.62 -5.28
C GLN A 142 -12.72 -0.33 -6.10
N LEU A 143 -14.03 -0.29 -5.92
CA LEU A 143 -14.97 -1.12 -6.69
C LEU A 143 -14.91 -0.81 -8.20
N ILE A 144 -14.85 0.47 -8.56
CA ILE A 144 -14.69 0.90 -9.96
C ILE A 144 -13.35 0.42 -10.52
N ALA A 145 -12.25 0.59 -9.77
CA ALA A 145 -10.93 0.14 -10.18
C ALA A 145 -10.90 -1.38 -10.42
N TYR A 146 -11.47 -2.17 -9.53
CA TYR A 146 -11.58 -3.62 -9.72
C TYR A 146 -12.40 -4.00 -10.95
N SER A 147 -13.49 -3.27 -11.20
CA SER A 147 -14.30 -3.47 -12.39
C SER A 147 -13.49 -3.20 -13.66
N ILE A 148 -12.73 -2.10 -13.69
CA ILE A 148 -11.86 -1.75 -14.81
C ILE A 148 -10.78 -2.82 -15.02
N VAL A 149 -10.12 -3.30 -13.96
CA VAL A 149 -9.11 -4.37 -14.07
C VAL A 149 -9.73 -5.66 -14.58
N PHE A 150 -10.91 -6.03 -14.09
CA PHE A 150 -11.64 -7.22 -14.57
C PHE A 150 -12.03 -7.13 -16.05
N PHE A 151 -12.40 -5.94 -16.53
CA PHE A 151 -12.68 -5.73 -17.95
C PHE A 151 -11.42 -5.68 -18.82
N THR A 152 -10.30 -5.22 -18.26
CA THR A 152 -9.03 -4.99 -18.99
C THR A 152 -8.19 -6.25 -19.10
N PHE A 153 -8.16 -7.11 -18.07
CA PHE A 153 -7.32 -8.30 -18.01
C PHE A 153 -8.15 -9.58 -17.97
N PRO A 154 -7.82 -10.60 -18.80
CA PRO A 154 -8.46 -11.91 -18.70
C PRO A 154 -8.08 -12.59 -17.38
N ALA A 155 -9.00 -13.41 -16.85
CA ALA A 155 -8.89 -14.03 -15.52
C ALA A 155 -7.65 -14.93 -15.31
N ILE A 156 -6.97 -15.31 -16.39
CA ILE A 156 -5.81 -16.22 -16.40
C ILE A 156 -4.47 -15.45 -16.47
N ALA A 157 -4.50 -14.14 -16.75
CA ALA A 157 -3.30 -13.33 -16.95
C ALA A 157 -2.34 -13.30 -15.74
N SER A 158 -2.83 -13.55 -14.53
CA SER A 158 -1.99 -13.60 -13.31
C SER A 158 -1.36 -14.97 -13.03
N LEU A 159 -1.82 -16.03 -13.71
CA LEU A 159 -1.41 -17.42 -13.45
C LEU A 159 -0.60 -18.03 -14.58
N ASP A 160 -0.91 -17.69 -15.83
CA ASP A 160 -0.21 -18.22 -17.00
C ASP A 160 0.04 -17.14 -18.07
N LYS A 161 1.05 -17.34 -18.92
CA LYS A 161 1.41 -16.40 -19.99
C LYS A 161 0.40 -16.50 -21.13
N THR A 162 -0.72 -15.82 -20.97
CA THR A 162 -1.82 -15.88 -21.93
C THR A 162 -1.66 -14.85 -23.07
N ASP A 163 -1.85 -15.31 -24.31
CA ASP A 163 -1.98 -14.50 -25.54
C ASP A 163 -3.42 -14.01 -25.78
N GLU A 164 -4.37 -14.44 -24.94
CA GLU A 164 -5.75 -13.99 -25.00
C GLU A 164 -5.87 -12.53 -24.56
N ILE A 165 -6.65 -11.81 -25.35
CA ILE A 165 -6.98 -10.42 -25.18
C ILE A 165 -8.15 -10.33 -24.19
N GLY A 166 -8.11 -9.38 -23.26
CA GLY A 166 -9.33 -8.92 -22.60
C GLY A 166 -10.34 -8.38 -23.62
N PHE A 167 -11.55 -8.07 -23.19
CA PHE A 167 -12.66 -7.67 -24.08
C PHE A 167 -12.37 -6.41 -24.94
N ILE A 168 -11.30 -5.66 -24.61
CA ILE A 168 -10.77 -4.54 -25.38
C ILE A 168 -9.39 -4.93 -25.94
N SER A 169 -9.28 -4.92 -27.27
CA SER A 169 -8.02 -5.11 -27.97
C SER A 169 -7.07 -3.92 -27.72
N PRO A 170 -5.83 -4.13 -27.23
CA PRO A 170 -4.80 -3.11 -27.36
C PRO A 170 -4.51 -2.94 -28.86
N ARG A 171 -4.68 -1.72 -29.37
CA ARG A 171 -4.23 -1.32 -30.70
C ARG A 171 -2.78 -0.86 -30.65
#